data_AF-A0A0V0GWH3-F1
#
_entry.id   AF-A0A0V0GWH3-F1
#
_cell.length_a   1.000
_cell.length_b   1.000
_cell.length_c   1.000
_cell.angle_alpha   90.00
_cell.angle_beta   90.00
_cell.angle_gamma   90.00
#
_symmetry.space_group_name_H-M   'P 1'
#
loop_
_entity.id
_entity.type
_entity.pdbx_description
1 polymer ?
#
loop_
_entity_poly.entity_id
_entity_poly.type
_entity_poly.pdbx_seq_one_letter_code
_entity_poly.pdbx_strand_id
1 'polypeptide(L)'
;MGYMKVPDFAEWLPPKLEDECRSQCLSNCSCLAYAFDTGIGCMSWSGYLIDIQQFQASGTTLHIRVAHSELDHHREIRLIATLVIVSSFVVCVGVYLIWFWMSKQRGKIWFHFKRNNQLDGKKICLGEIISNVGLDELPIFKFEVLAMSTNQFHDNNKLGQG
;
A
#
# COMPACT_ATOMS: atom_id res chain seq x y z
N MET A 1 23.72 -11.27 7.77
CA MET A 1 24.87 -12.19 7.63
C MET A 1 24.77 -13.16 8.79
N GLY A 2 24.70 -14.46 8.52
CA GLY A 2 24.48 -15.46 9.57
C GLY A 2 25.81 -16.02 10.06
N TYR A 3 26.06 -15.92 11.36
CA TYR A 3 27.20 -16.60 11.98
C TYR A 3 26.85 -18.08 12.15
N MET A 4 27.70 -18.98 11.66
CA MET A 4 27.47 -20.42 11.75
C MET A 4 28.61 -21.08 12.52
N LYS A 5 28.24 -22.06 13.35
CA LYS A 5 29.12 -23.17 13.70
C LYS A 5 29.39 -23.95 12.41
N VAL A 6 30.67 -24.08 12.07
CA VAL A 6 31.09 -24.88 10.92
C VAL A 6 30.94 -26.38 11.21
N PRO A 7 30.70 -27.21 10.18
CA PRO A 7 30.52 -28.63 10.37
C PRO A 7 31.79 -29.33 10.90
N ASP A 8 31.59 -30.48 11.52
CA ASP A 8 32.69 -31.34 11.98
C ASP A 8 33.51 -31.89 10.79
N PHE A 9 34.71 -32.40 11.09
CA PHE A 9 35.62 -33.06 10.13
C PHE A 9 36.09 -32.18 8.97
N ALA A 10 36.45 -30.92 9.28
CA ALA A 10 37.04 -30.02 8.32
C ALA A 10 38.41 -30.53 7.81
N GLU A 11 38.61 -30.47 6.50
CA GLU A 11 39.90 -30.63 5.85
C GLU A 11 40.59 -29.26 5.79
N TRP A 12 41.70 -29.14 6.52
CA TRP A 12 42.51 -27.94 6.56
C TRP A 12 43.31 -27.79 5.27
N LEU A 13 43.17 -26.63 4.64
CA LEU A 13 43.88 -26.32 3.41
C LEU A 13 44.96 -25.25 3.67
N PRO A 14 46.08 -25.30 2.92
CA PRO A 14 47.16 -24.34 3.05
C PRO A 14 46.86 -22.86 2.68
N PRO A 15 45.81 -22.48 1.91
CA PRO A 15 45.57 -21.09 1.57
C PRO A 15 45.40 -20.21 2.80
N LYS A 16 46.05 -19.04 2.75
CA LYS A 16 45.94 -18.00 3.78
C LYS A 16 44.94 -16.91 3.42
N LEU A 17 44.39 -16.93 2.21
CA LEU A 17 43.39 -15.98 1.75
C LEU A 17 42.05 -16.67 1.45
N GLU A 18 40.97 -15.97 1.77
CA GLU A 18 39.58 -16.39 1.56
C GLU A 18 39.28 -16.71 0.08
N ASP A 19 39.73 -15.86 -0.85
CA ASP A 19 39.48 -16.04 -2.27
C ASP A 19 40.14 -17.32 -2.85
N GLU A 20 41.29 -17.70 -2.32
CA GLU A 20 42.01 -18.91 -2.71
C GLU A 20 41.34 -20.16 -2.13
N CYS A 21 40.74 -20.05 -0.93
CA CYS A 21 39.93 -21.11 -0.34
C CYS A 21 38.72 -21.46 -1.23
N ARG A 22 38.05 -20.42 -1.75
CA ARG A 22 36.95 -20.57 -2.70
C ARG A 22 37.41 -21.24 -4.00
N SER A 23 38.50 -20.77 -4.60
CA SER A 23 38.97 -21.30 -5.88
C SER A 23 39.44 -22.76 -5.78
N GLN A 24 40.06 -23.15 -4.67
CA GLN A 24 40.40 -24.55 -4.40
C GLN A 24 39.15 -25.44 -4.28
N CYS A 25 38.14 -25.02 -3.51
CA CYS A 25 36.91 -25.80 -3.39
C CYS A 25 36.20 -25.93 -4.75
N LEU A 26 36.16 -24.85 -5.55
CA LEU A 26 35.52 -24.90 -6.87
C LEU A 26 36.28 -25.78 -7.87
N SER A 27 37.61 -25.85 -7.78
CA SER A 27 38.44 -26.70 -8.65
C SER A 27 38.41 -28.18 -8.27
N ASN A 28 38.05 -28.51 -7.02
CA ASN A 28 37.85 -29.89 -6.57
C ASN A 28 36.37 -30.30 -6.67
N CYS A 29 36.01 -31.19 -7.60
CA CYS A 29 34.63 -31.67 -7.78
C CYS A 29 34.02 -32.37 -6.56
N SER A 30 34.85 -32.89 -5.65
CA SER A 30 34.38 -33.53 -4.41
C SER A 30 34.09 -32.52 -3.30
N CYS A 31 34.55 -31.27 -3.42
CA CYS A 31 34.28 -30.25 -2.39
C CYS A 31 32.80 -29.86 -2.38
N LEU A 32 32.19 -29.96 -1.20
CA LEU A 32 30.79 -29.65 -0.92
C LEU A 32 30.63 -28.32 -0.19
N ALA A 33 31.60 -27.91 0.63
CA ALA A 33 31.58 -26.62 1.31
C ALA A 33 32.99 -26.12 1.62
N TYR A 34 33.10 -24.81 1.86
CA TYR A 34 34.30 -24.17 2.39
C TYR A 34 33.96 -23.07 3.39
N ALA A 35 34.90 -22.75 4.26
CA ALA A 35 34.83 -21.63 5.20
C ALA A 35 36.23 -21.07 5.41
N PHE A 36 36.30 -19.77 5.70
CA PHE A 36 37.55 -19.10 6.04
C PHE A 36 37.41 -18.44 7.40
N ASP A 37 38.37 -18.70 8.27
CA ASP A 37 38.49 -18.02 9.55
C ASP A 37 39.88 -17.37 9.64
N THR A 38 39.97 -16.15 10.18
CA THR A 38 41.23 -15.41 10.24
C THR A 38 42.23 -16.01 11.23
N GLY A 39 41.76 -16.74 12.24
CA GLY A 39 42.59 -17.42 13.24
C GLY A 39 42.95 -18.85 12.85
N ILE A 40 42.05 -19.57 12.17
CA ILE A 40 42.28 -20.99 11.84
C ILE A 40 42.68 -21.23 10.37
N GLY A 41 42.26 -20.37 9.44
CA GLY A 41 42.57 -20.46 8.01
C GLY A 41 41.45 -21.09 7.18
N CYS A 42 41.82 -21.66 6.03
CA CYS A 42 40.89 -22.27 5.08
C CYS A 42 40.49 -23.68 5.52
N MET A 43 39.18 -23.90 5.56
CA MET A 43 38.54 -25.19 5.85
C MET A 43 37.68 -25.60 4.67
N SER A 44 37.74 -26.88 4.30
CA SER A 44 36.89 -27.47 3.26
C SER A 44 36.29 -28.80 3.71
N TRP A 45 35.19 -29.19 3.06
CA TRP A 45 34.51 -30.45 3.34
C TRP A 45 34.22 -31.17 2.03
N SER A 46 34.67 -32.42 1.94
CA SER A 46 34.37 -33.33 0.82
C SER A 46 33.27 -34.35 1.15
N GLY A 47 32.88 -34.44 2.42
CA GLY A 47 31.90 -35.40 2.94
C GLY A 47 30.65 -34.75 3.54
N TYR A 48 29.90 -35.53 4.31
CA TYR A 48 28.66 -35.04 4.96
C TYR A 48 28.93 -33.84 5.88
N LEU A 49 28.10 -32.82 5.73
CA LEU A 49 28.12 -31.64 6.59
C LEU A 49 27.27 -31.93 7.84
N ILE A 50 27.92 -32.26 8.95
CA ILE A 50 27.28 -32.67 10.21
C ILE A 50 27.53 -31.60 11.28
N ASP A 51 26.56 -31.41 12.17
CA ASP A 51 26.67 -30.51 13.33
C ASP A 51 26.80 -29.01 12.97
N ILE A 52 26.11 -28.59 11.90
CA ILE A 52 25.95 -27.17 11.54
C ILE A 52 24.92 -26.53 12.48
N GLN A 53 25.25 -25.38 13.05
CA GLN A 53 24.34 -24.60 13.88
C GLN A 53 24.44 -23.11 13.57
N GLN A 54 23.30 -22.42 13.54
CA GLN A 54 23.29 -20.97 13.40
C GLN A 54 23.35 -20.29 14.76
N PHE A 55 24.21 -19.29 14.89
CA PHE A 55 24.37 -18.49 16.08
C PHE A 55 24.01 -17.03 15.81
N GLN A 56 23.60 -16.32 16.88
CA GLN A 56 23.18 -14.93 16.80
C GLN A 56 24.36 -13.95 16.76
N ALA A 57 25.49 -14.30 17.38
CA ALA A 57 26.56 -13.33 17.68
C ALA A 57 27.98 -13.79 17.37
N SER A 58 28.24 -15.08 17.16
CA SER A 58 29.60 -15.61 17.00
C SER A 58 29.62 -16.81 16.07
N GLY A 59 30.67 -16.96 15.27
CA GLY A 59 30.82 -17.99 14.26
C GLY A 59 31.44 -17.43 13.00
N THR A 60 31.57 -18.26 11.97
CA THR A 60 32.09 -17.85 10.66
C THR A 60 31.06 -18.13 9.56
N THR A 61 31.33 -17.67 8.35
CA THR A 61 30.48 -17.90 7.18
C THR A 61 30.85 -19.23 6.54
N LEU A 62 29.89 -20.14 6.48
CA LEU A 62 29.99 -21.39 5.73
C LEU A 62 29.43 -21.19 4.32
N HIS A 63 30.21 -21.51 3.30
CA HIS A 63 29.81 -21.48 1.90
C HIS A 63 29.55 -22.90 1.40
N ILE A 64 28.31 -23.20 1.03
CA ILE A 64 27.92 -24.50 0.48
C ILE A 64 27.95 -24.42 -1.05
N ARG A 65 28.58 -25.40 -1.68
CA ARG A 65 28.58 -25.56 -3.13
C ARG A 65 27.25 -26.14 -3.58
N VAL A 66 26.57 -25.41 -4.45
CA VAL A 66 25.29 -25.83 -5.04
C VAL A 66 25.41 -25.82 -6.56
N ALA A 67 24.50 -26.54 -7.23
CA ALA A 67 24.42 -26.50 -8.69
C ALA A 67 24.03 -25.10 -9.18
N HIS A 68 24.56 -24.70 -10.34
CA HIS A 68 24.26 -23.38 -10.91
C HIS A 68 22.76 -23.18 -11.18
N SER A 69 22.05 -24.25 -11.53
CA SER A 69 20.60 -24.25 -11.77
C SER A 69 19.79 -23.91 -10.51
N GLU A 70 20.26 -24.27 -9.32
CA GLU A 70 19.57 -23.93 -8.07
C GLU A 70 19.68 -22.44 -7.74
N LEU A 71 20.84 -21.83 -8.03
CA LEU A 71 21.05 -20.40 -7.86
C LEU A 71 20.15 -19.59 -8.80
N ASP A 72 19.97 -20.06 -10.04
CA ASP A 72 19.14 -19.39 -11.03
C ASP A 72 17.65 -19.42 -10.65
N HIS A 73 17.16 -20.57 -10.16
CA HIS A 73 15.78 -20.69 -9.68
C HIS A 73 15.46 -19.69 -8.55
N HIS A 74 16.38 -19.50 -7.60
CA HIS A 74 16.22 -18.51 -6.55
C HIS A 74 16.26 -17.07 -7.06
N ARG A 75 17.05 -16.80 -8.11
CA ARG A 75 17.12 -15.47 -8.74
C ARG A 75 15.79 -15.13 -9.41
N GLU A 76 15.22 -16.03 -10.20
CA GLU A 76 13.93 -15.86 -10.85
C GLU A 76 12.82 -15.58 -9.82
N ILE A 77 12.74 -16.38 -8.75
CA ILE A 77 11.76 -16.16 -7.68
C ILE A 77 11.95 -14.79 -7.00
N ARG A 78 13.20 -14.40 -6.69
CA ARG A 78 13.48 -13.08 -6.09
C ARG A 78 13.07 -11.95 -7.03
N LEU A 79 13.36 -12.05 -8.32
CA LEU A 79 12.97 -11.03 -9.31
C LEU A 79 11.45 -10.89 -9.37
N ILE A 80 10.72 -12.01 -9.50
CA ILE A 80 9.25 -12.01 -9.51
C ILE A 80 8.69 -11.38 -8.23
N ALA A 81 9.19 -11.80 -7.06
CA ALA A 81 8.75 -11.26 -5.78
C ALA A 81 8.98 -9.74 -5.68
N THR A 82 10.15 -9.24 -6.12
CA THR A 82 10.43 -7.80 -6.12
C THR A 82 9.52 -7.01 -7.05
N LEU A 83 9.20 -7.55 -8.24
CA LEU A 83 8.28 -6.91 -9.19
C LEU A 83 6.86 -6.81 -8.63
N VAL A 84 6.36 -7.88 -7.98
CA VAL A 84 5.04 -7.90 -7.35
C VAL A 84 4.95 -6.86 -6.23
N ILE A 85 5.96 -6.77 -5.38
CA ILE A 85 5.99 -5.80 -4.27
C ILE A 85 5.98 -4.37 -4.81
N VAL A 86 6.84 -4.06 -5.78
CA VAL A 86 6.93 -2.70 -6.37
C VAL A 86 5.63 -2.34 -7.08
N SER A 87 5.08 -3.25 -7.88
CA SER A 87 3.81 -3.02 -8.59
C SER A 87 2.67 -2.75 -7.61
N SER A 88 2.55 -3.56 -6.55
CA SER A 88 1.53 -3.37 -5.51
C SER A 88 1.68 -2.01 -4.81
N PHE A 89 2.90 -1.63 -4.45
CA PHE A 89 3.18 -0.34 -3.81
C PHE A 89 2.76 0.85 -4.67
N VAL A 90 3.09 0.82 -5.97
CA VAL A 90 2.71 1.88 -6.92
C VAL A 90 1.18 2.02 -7.04
N VAL A 91 0.46 0.90 -7.12
CA VAL A 91 -1.01 0.91 -7.18
C VAL A 91 -1.60 1.48 -5.88
N CYS A 92 -1.10 1.05 -4.72
CA CYS A 92 -1.55 1.56 -3.42
C CYS A 92 -1.34 3.08 -3.29
N VAL A 93 -0.16 3.58 -3.69
CA VAL A 93 0.13 5.01 -3.70
C VAL A 93 -0.79 5.75 -4.68
N GLY A 94 -1.02 5.21 -5.89
CA GLY A 94 -1.93 5.78 -6.87
C GLY A 94 -3.36 5.92 -6.34
N VAL A 95 -3.90 4.86 -5.73
CA VAL A 95 -5.24 4.87 -5.12
C VAL A 95 -5.30 5.86 -3.96
N TYR A 96 -4.28 5.89 -3.10
CA TYR A 96 -4.20 6.84 -1.99
C TYR A 96 -4.21 8.30 -2.48
N LEU A 97 -3.43 8.61 -3.52
CA LEU A 97 -3.41 9.94 -4.13
C LEU A 97 -4.77 10.30 -4.74
N ILE A 98 -5.39 9.40 -5.51
CA ILE A 98 -6.73 9.64 -6.08
C ILE A 98 -7.74 9.91 -4.96
N TRP A 99 -7.73 9.10 -3.90
CA TRP A 99 -8.63 9.27 -2.76
C TRP A 99 -8.40 10.61 -2.03
N PHE A 100 -7.13 10.96 -1.78
CA PHE A 100 -6.75 12.23 -1.16
C PHE A 100 -7.19 13.44 -2.00
N TRP A 101 -7.01 13.38 -3.32
CA TRP A 101 -7.42 14.44 -4.25
C TRP A 101 -8.94 14.59 -4.29
N MET A 102 -9.68 13.47 -4.36
CA MET A 102 -11.15 13.47 -4.34
C MET A 102 -11.70 14.03 -3.02
N SER A 103 -11.10 13.67 -1.89
CA SER A 103 -11.44 14.22 -0.56
C SER A 103 -11.26 15.75 -0.52
N LYS A 104 -10.14 16.26 -1.04
CA LYS A 104 -9.86 17.70 -1.12
C LYS A 104 -10.83 18.45 -2.05
N GLN A 105 -11.30 17.83 -3.13
CA GLN A 105 -12.27 18.44 -4.05
C GLN A 105 -13.72 18.41 -3.55
N ARG A 106 -14.09 17.44 -2.70
CA ARG A 106 -15.42 17.42 -2.05
C ARG A 106 -15.62 18.64 -1.13
N GLY A 107 -14.55 19.23 -0.60
CA GLY A 107 -14.60 20.52 0.10
C GLY A 107 -14.93 21.73 -0.78
N LYS A 108 -14.64 21.68 -2.09
CA LYS A 108 -14.96 22.75 -3.05
C LYS A 108 -16.32 22.57 -3.74
N ILE A 109 -16.75 21.33 -3.99
CA ILE A 109 -18.08 21.03 -4.54
C ILE A 109 -19.19 21.28 -3.51
N TRP A 110 -18.95 21.01 -2.22
CA TRP A 110 -19.88 21.48 -1.17
C TRP A 110 -19.93 23.01 -1.13
N PHE A 111 -18.81 23.71 -1.32
CA PHE A 111 -18.82 25.18 -1.32
C PHE A 111 -19.54 25.79 -2.54
N HIS A 112 -19.45 25.17 -3.71
CA HIS A 112 -20.14 25.64 -4.92
C HIS A 112 -21.62 25.23 -4.98
N PHE A 113 -21.97 24.02 -4.50
CA PHE A 113 -23.36 23.59 -4.35
C PHE A 113 -24.07 24.32 -3.19
N LYS A 114 -23.35 24.65 -2.11
CA LYS A 114 -23.88 25.44 -1.00
C LYS A 114 -24.06 26.92 -1.35
N ARG A 115 -23.29 27.49 -2.28
CA ARG A 115 -23.52 28.88 -2.74
C ARG A 115 -24.77 29.01 -3.64
N ASN A 116 -25.17 27.96 -4.36
CA ASN A 116 -26.46 27.95 -5.07
C ASN A 116 -27.65 27.62 -4.15
N ASN A 117 -27.44 26.88 -3.06
CA ASN A 117 -28.50 26.59 -2.08
C ASN A 117 -28.59 27.63 -0.93
N GLN A 118 -27.77 28.68 -0.96
CA GLN A 118 -27.77 29.77 0.03
C GLN A 118 -28.30 31.09 -0.57
N LEU A 119 -29.28 31.00 -1.46
CA LEU A 119 -30.20 32.09 -1.80
C LEU A 119 -31.67 31.78 -1.44
N ASP A 120 -31.92 30.63 -0.81
CA ASP A 120 -33.26 30.20 -0.36
C ASP A 120 -33.37 30.05 1.17
N GLY A 121 -32.34 30.47 1.91
CA GLY A 121 -32.22 30.17 3.35
C GLY A 121 -32.32 31.36 4.31
N LYS A 122 -32.34 32.61 3.82
CA LYS A 122 -32.37 33.77 4.73
C LYS A 122 -32.75 35.09 4.03
N LYS A 123 -34.05 35.28 3.79
CA LYS A 123 -34.66 36.61 3.74
C LYS A 123 -36.04 36.50 4.43
N ILE A 124 -36.06 36.62 5.75
CA ILE A 124 -36.28 37.87 6.52
C ILE A 124 -37.75 37.95 6.95
N CYS A 125 -37.95 37.95 8.28
CA CYS A 125 -39.15 38.39 9.01
C CYS A 125 -40.46 37.61 8.83
N LEU A 126 -40.57 36.43 9.44
CA LEU A 126 -41.89 35.91 9.85
C LEU A 126 -41.85 35.07 11.13
N GLY A 127 -40.79 35.24 11.95
CA GLY A 127 -40.55 34.41 13.13
C GLY A 127 -41.16 34.93 14.43
N GLU A 128 -41.87 36.07 14.41
CA GLU A 128 -42.31 36.75 15.64
C GLU A 128 -43.83 36.90 15.78
N ILE A 129 -44.65 36.51 14.78
CA ILE A 129 -46.11 36.69 14.84
C ILE A 129 -46.89 35.36 14.95
N ILE A 130 -46.27 34.21 14.65
CA ILE A 130 -46.98 32.91 14.59
C ILE A 130 -46.80 32.08 15.88
N SER A 131 -46.81 32.73 17.05
CA SER A 131 -46.84 32.02 18.34
C SER A 131 -48.23 31.94 18.96
N ASN A 132 -49.27 32.52 18.33
CA ASN A 132 -50.52 32.77 19.04
C ASN A 132 -51.86 32.47 18.34
N VAL A 133 -51.89 31.76 17.20
CA VAL A 133 -53.18 31.30 16.65
C VAL A 133 -53.03 29.90 16.07
N GLY A 134 -53.61 28.91 16.76
CA GLY A 134 -53.85 27.59 16.20
C GLY A 134 -54.91 27.68 15.11
N LEU A 135 -54.51 27.39 13.88
CA LEU A 135 -55.41 27.12 12.76
C LEU A 135 -54.77 26.03 11.91
N ASP A 136 -55.15 24.80 12.26
CA ASP A 136 -55.04 23.65 11.40
C ASP A 136 -55.80 23.93 10.07
N GLU A 137 -55.24 23.42 8.96
CA GLU A 137 -55.88 23.27 7.64
C GLU A 137 -55.99 24.47 6.67
N LEU A 138 -54.92 25.23 6.37
CA LEU A 138 -54.86 25.92 5.07
C LEU A 138 -53.46 25.96 4.42
N PRO A 139 -53.29 25.47 3.18
CA PRO A 139 -52.07 25.68 2.41
C PRO A 139 -51.98 27.15 1.98
N ILE A 140 -50.99 27.87 2.52
CA ILE A 140 -50.72 29.26 2.13
C ILE A 140 -50.01 29.25 0.76
N PHE A 141 -50.78 29.49 -0.30
CA PHE A 141 -50.22 29.63 -1.65
C PHE A 141 -49.65 31.03 -1.86
N LYS A 142 -48.40 31.11 -2.33
CA LYS A 142 -47.75 32.38 -2.68
C LYS A 142 -48.40 32.94 -3.95
N PHE A 143 -48.63 34.26 -3.97
CA PHE A 143 -49.22 34.98 -5.11
C PHE A 143 -48.51 34.70 -6.44
N GLU A 144 -47.19 34.52 -6.42
CA GLU A 144 -46.39 34.21 -7.61
C GLU A 144 -46.71 32.84 -8.23
N VAL A 145 -46.99 31.83 -7.40
CA VAL A 145 -47.43 30.49 -7.87
C VAL A 145 -48.84 30.59 -8.47
N LEU A 146 -49.71 31.40 -7.87
CA LEU A 146 -51.06 31.65 -8.37
C LEU A 146 -51.04 32.44 -9.70
N ALA A 147 -50.20 33.46 -9.78
CA ALA A 147 -49.98 34.24 -10.99
C ALA A 147 -49.42 33.35 -12.11
N MET A 148 -48.42 32.51 -11.83
CA MET A 148 -47.84 31.63 -12.85
C MET A 148 -48.84 30.58 -13.34
N SER A 149 -49.61 29.98 -12.43
CA SER A 149 -50.61 28.97 -12.77
C SER A 149 -51.78 29.55 -13.57
N THR A 150 -52.10 30.82 -13.37
CA THR A 150 -53.15 31.54 -14.13
C THR A 150 -52.59 32.31 -15.34
N ASN A 151 -51.30 32.13 -15.66
CA ASN A 151 -50.59 32.88 -16.70
C ASN A 151 -50.77 34.41 -16.54
N GLN A 152 -50.38 34.92 -15.38
CA GLN A 152 -50.54 36.29 -14.91
C GLN A 152 -51.99 36.78 -14.89
N PHE A 153 -52.92 35.92 -14.48
CA PHE A 153 -54.36 36.23 -14.42
C PHE A 153 -54.94 36.63 -15.77
N HIS A 154 -54.51 35.98 -16.84
CA HIS A 154 -55.09 36.17 -18.17
C HIS A 154 -56.60 35.88 -18.12
N ASP A 155 -57.42 36.65 -18.85
CA ASP A 155 -58.89 36.58 -18.77
C ASP A 155 -59.47 35.19 -19.03
N ASN A 156 -58.74 34.35 -19.76
CA ASN A 156 -59.13 32.99 -20.15
C ASN A 156 -58.79 31.93 -19.07
N ASN A 157 -57.97 32.27 -18.07
CA ASN A 157 -57.46 31.35 -17.03
C ASN A 157 -57.87 31.82 -15.62
N LYS A 158 -59.07 32.38 -15.50
CA LYS A 158 -59.67 32.80 -14.22
C LYS A 158 -60.13 31.58 -13.43
N LEU A 159 -59.74 31.50 -12.15
CA LEU A 159 -60.23 30.50 -11.21
C LEU A 159 -61.46 31.06 -10.49
N GLY A 160 -62.60 30.37 -10.58
CA GLY A 160 -63.83 30.73 -9.86
C GLY A 160 -64.81 31.67 -10.56
N GLN A 161 -65.08 31.49 -11.86
CA GLN A 161 -66.23 32.13 -12.51
C GLN A 161 -67.52 31.34 -12.20
N GLY A 162 -67.98 31.47 -10.96
CA GLY A 162 -69.38 31.26 -10.59
C GLY A 162 -70.09 32.59 -10.56
#